data_AF-A0A7K2TQL7-F1
#
_entry.id   AF-A0A7K2TQL7-F1
#
_cell.length_a   1.000
_cell.length_b   1.000
_cell.length_c   1.000
_cell.angle_alpha   90.00
_cell.angle_beta   90.00
_cell.angle_gamma   90.00
#
_symmetry.space_group_name_H-M   'P 1'
#
loop_
_entity.id
_entity.type
_entity.pdbx_description
1 polymer ?
#
loop_
_entity_poly.entity_id
_entity_poly.type
_entity_poly.pdbx_seq_one_letter_code
_entity_poly.pdbx_strand_id
1 'polypeptide(L)'
;MSTALKKVKEQLRSVPDSGIGYGMLRHLNPHTARRLEKLPQPQIAFYYLGRSTAPQDADWAMTAENTALQGAGDERLPLRHALRLTAAAQNQAAGTQLTITCTWAGELLAEQDVRDLGDAWITALTALARHAEDPHAGGRTPSDLSLVSLDQSEIDDIAQQLSL
;
A
#
# COMPACT_ATOMS: atom_id res chain seq x y z
N MET A 1 -14.51 -10.69 0.03
CA MET A 1 -13.19 -10.06 0.29
C MET A 1 -12.23 -10.28 -0.88
N SER A 2 -12.08 -11.53 -1.37
CA SER A 2 -11.18 -11.91 -2.47
C SER A 2 -11.25 -11.00 -3.72
N THR A 3 -12.44 -10.61 -4.20
CA THR A 3 -12.58 -9.81 -5.44
C THR A 3 -11.85 -8.45 -5.38
N ALA A 4 -11.97 -7.72 -4.26
CA ALA A 4 -11.31 -6.43 -4.12
C ALA A 4 -9.78 -6.59 -4.08
N LEU A 5 -9.29 -7.61 -3.36
CA LEU A 5 -7.86 -7.93 -3.29
C LEU A 5 -7.29 -8.32 -4.66
N LYS A 6 -7.98 -9.20 -5.40
CA LYS A 6 -7.63 -9.58 -6.77
C LYS A 6 -7.57 -8.35 -7.69
N LYS A 7 -8.57 -7.46 -7.61
CA LYS A 7 -8.61 -6.23 -8.40
C LYS A 7 -7.44 -5.29 -8.10
N VAL A 8 -7.12 -5.09 -6.81
CA VAL A 8 -5.97 -4.25 -6.42
C VAL A 8 -4.65 -4.88 -6.88
N LYS A 9 -4.50 -6.21 -6.73
CA LYS A 9 -3.34 -6.96 -7.25
C LYS A 9 -3.16 -6.72 -8.75
N GLU A 10 -4.21 -6.93 -9.55
CA GLU A 10 -4.14 -6.73 -11.01
C GLU A 10 -3.88 -5.28 -11.40
N GLN A 11 -4.51 -4.33 -10.69
CA GLN A 11 -4.25 -2.90 -10.91
C GLN A 11 -2.76 -2.56 -10.68
N LEU A 12 -2.16 -3.06 -9.60
CA LEU A 12 -0.74 -2.84 -9.34
C LEU A 12 0.16 -3.55 -10.36
N ARG A 13 -0.19 -4.77 -10.78
CA ARG A 13 0.56 -5.54 -11.79
C ARG A 13 0.48 -4.95 -13.20
N SER A 14 -0.57 -4.18 -13.50
CA SER A 14 -0.71 -3.48 -14.78
C SER A 14 0.28 -2.32 -14.96
N VAL A 15 0.90 -1.85 -13.86
CA VAL A 15 1.87 -0.75 -13.89
C VAL A 15 3.26 -1.27 -14.23
N PRO A 16 3.89 -0.83 -15.34
CA PRO A 16 5.23 -1.26 -15.72
C PRO A 16 6.29 -0.79 -14.72
N ASP A 17 7.27 -1.66 -14.42
CA ASP A 17 8.46 -1.36 -13.60
C ASP A 17 8.16 -0.61 -12.30
N SER A 18 7.07 -0.98 -11.62
CA SER A 18 6.60 -0.34 -10.37
C SER A 18 6.39 1.18 -10.49
N GLY A 19 6.16 1.69 -11.71
CA GLY A 19 5.85 3.09 -11.98
C GLY A 19 7.06 4.02 -12.05
N ILE A 20 8.30 3.52 -12.02
CA ILE A 20 9.51 4.35 -12.02
C ILE A 20 9.59 5.30 -13.24
N GLY A 21 9.05 4.88 -14.38
CA GLY A 21 9.01 5.68 -15.60
C GLY A 21 8.13 6.94 -15.51
N TYR A 22 7.16 7.00 -14.59
CA TYR A 22 6.22 8.13 -14.51
C TYR A 22 6.95 9.46 -14.28
N GLY A 23 7.89 9.50 -13.32
CA GLY A 23 8.64 10.73 -13.01
C GLY A 23 9.46 11.22 -14.21
N MET A 24 10.07 10.30 -14.96
CA MET A 24 10.83 10.62 -16.18
C MET A 24 9.91 11.18 -17.26
N LEU A 25 8.76 10.53 -17.52
CA LEU A 25 7.79 11.00 -18.52
C LEU A 25 7.14 12.33 -18.12
N ARG A 26 6.88 12.54 -16.83
CA ARG A 26 6.21 13.72 -16.30
C ARG A 26 7.11 14.95 -16.25
N HIS A 27 8.40 14.77 -15.94
CA HIS A 27 9.31 15.88 -15.63
C HIS A 27 10.49 16.03 -16.58
N LEU A 28 10.91 14.97 -17.28
CA LEU A 28 12.13 14.98 -18.10
C LEU A 28 11.87 14.88 -19.61
N ASN A 29 10.64 14.55 -20.03
CA ASN A 29 10.28 14.42 -21.45
C ASN A 29 9.31 15.55 -21.88
N PRO A 30 9.76 16.53 -22.69
CA PRO A 30 8.93 17.68 -23.10
C PRO A 30 7.67 17.32 -23.90
N HIS A 31 7.66 16.17 -24.59
CA HIS A 31 6.51 15.72 -25.36
C HIS A 31 5.40 15.15 -24.47
N THR A 32 5.77 14.38 -23.44
CA THR A 32 4.80 13.77 -22.52
C THR A 32 4.44 14.67 -21.34
N ALA A 33 5.35 15.53 -20.88
CA ALA A 33 5.15 16.42 -19.74
C ALA A 33 3.87 17.25 -19.87
N ARG A 34 3.64 17.90 -21.02
CA ARG A 34 2.44 18.74 -21.28
C ARG A 34 1.12 17.99 -21.19
N ARG A 35 1.11 16.68 -21.46
CA ARG A 35 -0.09 15.83 -21.33
C ARG A 35 -0.30 15.42 -19.88
N LEU A 36 0.76 15.00 -19.22
CA LEU A 36 0.72 14.53 -17.84
C LEU A 36 0.52 15.66 -16.82
N GLU A 37 0.87 16.90 -17.17
CA GLU A 37 0.60 18.12 -16.39
C GLU A 37 -0.88 18.40 -16.14
N LYS A 38 -1.73 17.98 -17.08
CA LYS A 38 -3.17 18.21 -17.02
C LYS A 38 -3.88 17.17 -16.16
N LEU A 39 -3.19 16.12 -15.74
CA LEU A 39 -3.78 15.09 -14.89
C LEU A 39 -3.92 15.62 -13.46
N PRO A 40 -4.96 15.18 -12.72
CA PRO A 40 -5.10 15.50 -11.31
C PRO A 40 -3.85 15.10 -10.52
N GLN A 41 -3.47 15.94 -9.57
CA GLN A 41 -2.41 15.58 -8.63
C GLN A 41 -2.97 14.65 -7.55
N PRO A 42 -2.24 13.57 -7.19
CA PRO A 42 -2.66 12.69 -6.12
C PRO A 42 -2.67 13.47 -4.79
N GLN A 43 -3.80 13.43 -4.07
CA GLN A 43 -3.94 14.09 -2.77
C GLN A 43 -3.56 13.18 -1.60
N ILE A 44 -3.40 11.87 -1.85
CA ILE A 44 -3.03 10.86 -0.87
C ILE A 44 -1.70 10.23 -1.28
N ALA A 45 -0.75 10.18 -0.36
CA ALA A 45 0.49 9.42 -0.53
C ALA A 45 0.52 8.21 0.41
N PHE A 46 0.98 7.07 -0.09
CA PHE A 46 1.17 5.85 0.69
C PHE A 46 2.61 5.34 0.52
N TYR A 47 3.27 5.07 1.64
CA TYR A 47 4.62 4.51 1.68
C TYR A 47 4.64 3.31 2.62
N TYR A 48 5.06 2.16 2.11
CA TYR A 48 5.39 1.01 2.95
C TYR A 48 6.91 0.89 3.03
N LEU A 49 7.46 1.10 4.22
CA LEU A 49 8.90 1.09 4.49
C LEU A 49 9.48 -0.32 4.63
N GLY A 50 8.64 -1.34 4.48
CA GLY A 50 9.04 -2.72 4.64
C GLY A 50 8.96 -3.19 6.09
N ARG A 51 9.70 -4.28 6.36
CA ARG A 51 9.74 -4.94 7.65
C ARG A 51 11.15 -4.88 8.23
N SER A 52 11.27 -4.33 9.44
CA SER A 52 12.51 -4.42 10.20
C SER A 52 12.65 -5.80 10.81
N THR A 53 13.81 -6.42 10.59
CA THR A 53 14.20 -7.72 11.17
C THR A 53 15.33 -7.57 12.19
N ALA A 54 15.75 -6.33 12.51
CA ALA A 54 16.83 -6.09 13.46
C ALA A 54 16.44 -6.59 14.86
N PRO A 55 17.34 -7.32 15.56
CA PRO A 55 17.11 -7.69 16.96
C PRO A 55 16.98 -6.44 17.84
N GLN A 56 16.00 -6.43 18.74
CA GLN A 56 15.81 -5.29 19.66
C GLN A 56 16.93 -5.17 20.71
N ASP A 57 17.68 -6.25 20.95
CA ASP A 57 18.77 -6.30 21.95
C ASP A 57 20.17 -6.28 21.31
N ALA A 58 20.30 -5.84 20.06
CA ALA A 58 21.61 -5.65 19.43
C ALA A 58 22.28 -4.35 19.88
N ASP A 59 23.61 -4.32 19.86
CA ASP A 59 24.43 -3.14 20.21
C ASP A 59 24.05 -1.86 19.43
N TRP A 60 23.37 -2.02 18.28
CA TRP A 60 22.88 -0.93 17.41
C TRP A 60 21.37 -1.05 17.12
N ALA A 61 20.60 -1.59 18.06
CA ALA A 61 19.15 -1.67 17.92
C ALA A 61 18.50 -0.28 17.85
N MET A 62 17.43 -0.17 17.08
CA MET A 62 16.60 1.04 17.09
C MET A 62 15.93 1.18 18.45
N THR A 63 16.02 2.38 19.05
CA THR A 63 15.30 2.68 20.27
C THR A 63 13.79 2.72 20.01
N ALA A 64 12.98 2.40 21.02
CA ALA A 64 11.51 2.47 20.93
C ALA A 64 11.00 3.88 20.56
N GLU A 65 11.80 4.91 20.84
CA GLU A 65 11.52 6.32 20.55
C GLU A 65 11.86 6.74 19.11
N ASN A 66 12.45 5.84 18.31
CA ASN A 66 12.86 6.18 16.94
C ASN A 66 11.66 6.30 15.99
N THR A 67 11.11 7.52 15.95
CA THR A 67 10.06 7.96 15.02
C THR A 67 10.64 8.53 13.72
N ALA A 68 11.96 8.61 13.57
CA ALA A 68 12.61 9.30 12.45
C ALA A 68 12.26 8.69 11.09
N LEU A 69 12.14 7.36 11.02
CA LEU A 69 11.69 6.66 9.81
C LEU A 69 10.19 6.87 9.53
N GLN A 70 9.39 7.24 10.53
CA GLN A 70 7.94 7.43 10.39
C GLN A 70 7.57 8.82 9.86
N GLY A 71 8.57 9.65 9.56
CA GLY A 71 8.36 10.91 8.85
C GLY A 71 8.03 12.08 9.76
N ALA A 72 8.78 12.24 10.86
CA ALA A 72 8.92 13.51 11.56
C ALA A 72 9.52 14.55 10.61
N GLY A 73 8.70 15.06 9.69
CA GLY A 73 9.05 16.13 8.78
C GLY A 73 9.08 17.44 9.55
N ASP A 74 9.92 18.36 9.10
CA ASP A 74 9.91 19.74 9.58
C ASP A 74 8.52 20.36 9.34
N GLU A 75 7.85 20.82 10.39
CA GLU A 75 6.52 21.45 10.34
C GLU A 75 6.48 22.69 9.44
N ARG A 76 7.65 23.27 9.14
CA ARG A 76 7.79 24.42 8.24
C ARG A 76 7.77 24.06 6.76
N LEU A 77 7.81 22.77 6.41
CA LEU A 77 7.76 22.32 5.02
C LEU A 77 6.31 22.12 4.55
N PRO A 78 5.92 22.67 3.39
CA PRO A 78 4.58 22.48 2.87
C PRO A 78 4.30 21.01 2.58
N LEU A 79 3.14 20.53 3.02
CA LEU A 79 2.66 19.19 2.70
C LEU A 79 2.36 19.11 1.21
N ARG A 80 3.04 18.18 0.51
CA ARG A 80 2.79 17.92 -0.93
C ARG A 80 1.48 17.20 -1.20
N HIS A 81 0.93 16.52 -0.20
CA HIS A 81 -0.28 15.71 -0.27
C HIS A 81 -1.16 16.08 0.93
N ALA A 82 -2.48 16.10 0.75
CA ALA A 82 -3.42 16.41 1.84
C ALA A 82 -3.36 15.37 2.96
N LEU A 83 -3.11 14.10 2.60
CA LEU A 83 -2.89 12.99 3.52
C LEU A 83 -1.69 12.16 3.06
N ARG A 84 -0.81 11.82 3.99
CA ARG A 84 0.30 10.88 3.79
C ARG A 84 0.21 9.78 4.83
N LEU A 85 0.38 8.55 4.37
CA LEU A 85 0.32 7.33 5.15
C LEU A 85 1.67 6.62 5.03
N THR A 86 2.36 6.45 6.15
CA THR A 86 3.64 5.75 6.21
C THR A 86 3.46 4.50 7.07
N ALA A 87 3.57 3.33 6.46
CA ALA A 87 3.43 2.03 7.12
C ALA A 87 4.79 1.36 7.28
N ALA A 88 5.05 0.78 8.45
CA ALA A 88 6.24 0.00 8.72
C ALA A 88 5.90 -1.20 9.61
N ALA A 89 6.48 -2.37 9.29
CA ALA A 89 6.34 -3.55 10.13
C ALA A 89 7.60 -3.72 10.99
N GLN A 90 7.43 -3.95 12.28
CA GLN A 90 8.53 -4.12 13.23
C GLN A 90 8.33 -5.42 14.01
N ASN A 91 9.39 -6.21 14.14
CA ASN A 91 9.38 -7.35 15.06
C ASN A 91 9.50 -6.85 16.50
N GLN A 92 8.58 -7.28 17.35
CA GLN A 92 8.56 -7.07 18.79
C GLN A 92 8.51 -8.41 19.51
N ALA A 93 8.75 -8.42 20.82
CA ALA A 93 8.68 -9.63 21.64
C ALA A 93 7.32 -10.36 21.52
N ALA A 94 6.23 -9.61 21.37
CA ALA A 94 4.87 -10.17 21.22
C ALA A 94 4.51 -10.58 19.78
N GLY A 95 5.40 -10.38 18.80
CA GLY A 95 5.16 -10.66 17.40
C GLY A 95 5.45 -9.47 16.48
N THR A 96 4.98 -9.55 15.23
CA THR A 96 5.16 -8.45 14.26
C THR A 96 4.07 -7.41 14.46
N GLN A 97 4.44 -6.18 14.76
CA GLN A 97 3.53 -5.04 14.81
C GLN A 97 3.63 -4.23 13.51
N LEU A 98 2.50 -3.97 12.87
CA LEU A 98 2.38 -3.00 11.79
C LEU A 98 1.97 -1.65 12.39
N THR A 99 2.79 -0.63 12.17
CA THR A 99 2.50 0.75 12.58
C THR A 99 2.24 1.59 11.35
N ILE A 100 1.18 2.39 11.39
CA ILE A 100 0.84 3.36 10.34
C ILE A 100 0.86 4.74 10.97
N THR A 101 1.68 5.62 10.41
CA THR A 101 1.72 7.03 10.77
C THR A 101 1.02 7.84 9.70
N CYS A 102 0.01 8.61 10.11
CA CYS A 102 -0.71 9.56 9.27
C CYS A 102 -0.11 10.96 9.46
N THR A 103 0.24 11.63 8.36
CA THR A 103 0.52 13.08 8.34
C THR A 103 -0.52 13.74 7.45
N TRP A 104 -1.20 14.79 7.90
CA TRP A 104 -2.26 15.43 7.12
C TRP A 104 -2.27 16.95 7.27
N ALA A 105 -2.91 17.62 6.31
CA ALA A 105 -3.15 19.04 6.36
C ALA A 105 -4.37 19.32 7.27
N GLY A 106 -4.12 19.76 8.51
CA GLY A 106 -5.16 19.97 9.52
C GLY A 106 -6.24 21.00 9.17
N GLU A 107 -5.94 21.94 8.26
CA GLU A 107 -6.95 22.89 7.73
C GLU A 107 -7.91 22.25 6.72
N LEU A 108 -7.52 21.12 6.11
CA LEU A 108 -8.32 20.41 5.10
C LEU A 108 -9.00 19.16 5.64
N LEU A 109 -8.39 18.50 6.63
CA LEU A 109 -8.87 17.23 7.20
C LEU A 109 -8.94 17.35 8.72
N ALA A 110 -10.12 17.09 9.28
CA ALA A 110 -10.29 17.06 10.72
C ALA A 110 -9.59 15.83 11.30
N GLU A 111 -9.07 15.97 12.52
CA GLU A 111 -8.42 14.85 13.22
C GLU A 111 -9.35 13.64 13.36
N GLN A 112 -10.65 13.88 13.60
CA GLN A 112 -11.64 12.81 13.71
C GLN A 112 -11.76 12.00 12.42
N ASP A 113 -11.79 12.64 11.25
CA ASP A 113 -11.88 11.94 9.96
C ASP A 113 -10.66 11.05 9.71
N VAL A 114 -9.47 11.51 10.12
CA VAL A 114 -8.23 10.74 10.01
C VAL A 114 -8.21 9.56 11.00
N ARG A 115 -8.78 9.73 12.19
CA ARG A 115 -8.97 8.64 13.17
C ARG A 115 -9.94 7.59 12.66
N ASP A 116 -11.09 8.01 12.14
CA ASP A 116 -12.10 7.11 11.57
C ASP A 116 -11.52 6.31 10.39
N LEU A 117 -10.69 6.95 9.54
CA LEU A 117 -9.94 6.26 8.50
C LEU A 117 -8.98 5.21 9.07
N GLY A 118 -8.27 5.53 10.16
CA GLY A 118 -7.39 4.60 10.86
C GLY A 118 -8.12 3.38 11.40
N ASP A 119 -9.28 3.58 12.03
CA ASP A 119 -10.10 2.49 12.58
C ASP A 119 -10.69 1.60 11.47
N ALA A 120 -11.14 2.21 10.38
CA ALA A 120 -11.59 1.49 9.19
C ALA A 120 -10.45 0.67 8.56
N TRP A 121 -9.23 1.24 8.53
CA TRP A 121 -8.05 0.55 8.03
C TRP A 121 -7.71 -0.68 8.87
N ILE A 122 -7.67 -0.53 10.20
CA ILE A 122 -7.40 -1.64 11.13
C ILE A 122 -8.44 -2.73 10.92
N THR A 123 -9.72 -2.36 10.87
CA THR A 123 -10.82 -3.30 10.61
C THR A 123 -10.62 -4.05 9.29
N ALA A 124 -10.28 -3.34 8.21
CA ALA A 124 -10.05 -3.95 6.89
C ALA A 124 -8.84 -4.90 6.90
N LEU A 125 -7.73 -4.52 7.53
CA LEU A 125 -6.54 -5.37 7.65
C LEU A 125 -6.80 -6.61 8.51
N THR A 126 -7.51 -6.47 9.63
CA THR A 126 -7.89 -7.63 10.46
C THR A 126 -8.77 -8.60 9.68
N ALA A 127 -9.72 -8.09 8.90
CA ALA A 127 -10.55 -8.93 8.04
C ALA A 127 -9.73 -9.61 6.91
N LEU A 128 -8.74 -8.92 6.33
CA LEU A 128 -7.83 -9.52 5.35
C LEU A 128 -6.93 -10.59 5.96
N ALA A 129 -6.41 -10.37 7.17
CA ALA A 129 -5.60 -11.33 7.89
C ALA A 129 -6.39 -12.62 8.19
N ARG A 130 -7.60 -12.48 8.73
CA ARG A 130 -8.52 -13.62 8.94
C ARG A 130 -8.85 -14.34 7.64
N HIS A 131 -9.08 -13.60 6.56
CA HIS A 131 -9.32 -14.22 5.25
C HIS A 131 -8.09 -15.03 4.79
N ALA A 132 -6.87 -14.55 5.03
CA ALA A 132 -5.65 -15.26 4.63
C ALA A 132 -5.37 -16.54 5.46
N GLU A 133 -6.02 -16.71 6.62
CA GLU A 133 -5.93 -17.92 7.43
C GLU A 133 -6.84 -19.06 6.92
N ASP A 134 -7.84 -18.76 6.10
CA ASP A 134 -8.72 -19.75 5.49
C ASP A 134 -7.94 -20.54 4.41
N PRO A 135 -7.81 -21.88 4.52
CA PRO A 135 -7.12 -22.70 3.52
C PRO A 135 -7.72 -22.62 2.11
N HIS A 136 -9.00 -22.23 2.01
CA HIS A 136 -9.69 -22.03 0.74
C HIS A 136 -9.60 -20.59 0.24
N ALA A 137 -8.97 -19.68 0.99
CA ALA A 137 -8.73 -18.33 0.51
C ALA A 137 -7.63 -18.26 -0.55
N GLY A 138 -7.75 -17.25 -1.40
CA GLY A 138 -6.87 -17.05 -2.55
C GLY A 138 -7.63 -17.21 -3.87
N GLY A 139 -6.97 -17.86 -4.82
CA GLY A 139 -7.43 -17.98 -6.19
C GLY A 139 -6.52 -17.26 -7.18
N ARG A 140 -6.49 -17.76 -8.41
CA ARG A 140 -5.67 -17.19 -9.48
C ARG A 140 -6.30 -15.91 -10.01
N THR A 141 -5.42 -15.05 -10.50
CA THR A 141 -5.73 -13.83 -11.23
C THR A 141 -5.02 -13.86 -12.59
N PRO A 142 -5.42 -13.04 -13.58
CA PRO A 142 -4.81 -13.05 -14.90
C PRO A 142 -3.28 -12.94 -14.87
N SER A 143 -2.72 -12.10 -14.01
CA SER A 143 -1.26 -11.96 -13.87
C SER A 143 -0.51 -13.20 -13.38
N ASP A 144 -1.20 -14.23 -12.87
CA ASP A 144 -0.58 -15.52 -12.50
C ASP A 144 -0.44 -16.49 -13.68
N LEU A 145 -1.10 -16.20 -14.82
CA LEU A 145 -1.21 -17.09 -15.97
C LEU A 145 -0.46 -16.51 -17.18
N SER A 146 0.87 -16.50 -17.11
CA SER A 146 1.71 -15.89 -18.16
C SER A 146 1.63 -16.56 -19.54
N LEU A 147 1.14 -17.80 -19.61
CA LEU A 147 1.09 -18.61 -20.84
C LEU A 147 -0.26 -18.53 -21.58
N VAL A 148 -1.30 -17.98 -20.94
CA VAL A 148 -2.66 -17.93 -21.51
C VAL A 148 -3.33 -16.61 -21.14
N SER A 149 -4.10 -16.04 -22.07
CA SER A 149 -4.88 -14.83 -21.80
C SER A 149 -6.28 -15.23 -21.37
N LEU A 150 -6.54 -15.17 -20.07
CA LEU A 150 -7.86 -15.41 -19.47
C LEU A 150 -8.26 -14.22 -18.62
N ASP A 151 -9.53 -13.86 -18.64
CA ASP A 151 -10.09 -12.89 -17.70
C ASP A 151 -10.45 -13.55 -16.35
N GLN A 152 -10.83 -12.72 -15.36
CA GLN A 152 -11.12 -13.24 -14.03
C GLN A 152 -12.36 -14.15 -14.01
N SER A 153 -13.36 -13.90 -14.85
CA SER A 153 -14.56 -14.75 -14.93
C SER A 153 -14.22 -16.12 -15.50
N GLU A 154 -13.44 -16.18 -16.57
CA GLU A 154 -13.00 -17.46 -17.15
C GLU A 154 -12.16 -18.27 -16.16
N ILE A 155 -11.28 -17.60 -15.40
CA ILE A 155 -10.49 -18.25 -14.34
C ILE A 155 -11.39 -18.82 -13.25
N ASP A 156 -12.38 -18.05 -12.80
CA ASP A 156 -13.29 -18.46 -11.73
C ASP A 156 -14.19 -19.62 -12.21
N ASP A 157 -14.66 -19.60 -13.46
CA ASP A 157 -15.45 -20.68 -14.07
C ASP A 157 -14.64 -21.99 -14.18
N ILE A 158 -13.39 -21.90 -14.66
CA ILE A 158 -12.49 -23.06 -14.75
C ILE A 158 -12.19 -23.61 -13.35
N ALA A 159 -11.98 -22.75 -12.36
CA ALA A 159 -11.74 -23.17 -10.99
C ALA A 159 -12.94 -23.95 -10.41
N GLN A 160 -14.17 -23.50 -10.70
CA GLN A 160 -15.39 -24.22 -10.30
C GLN A 160 -15.52 -25.58 -10.99
N GLN A 161 -15.18 -25.69 -12.28
CA GLN A 161 -15.27 -26.94 -13.03
C GLN A 161 -14.26 -28.00 -12.59
N LEU A 162 -13.09 -27.59 -12.11
CA LEU A 162 -12.00 -28.49 -11.72
C LEU A 162 -12.08 -28.96 -10.25
N SER A 163 -12.99 -28.41 -9.45
CA SER A 163 -13.17 -28.72 -8.01
C SER A 163 -11.83 -28.96 -7.29
N LEU A 164 -10.98 -27.93 -7.27
CA LEU A 164 -9.96 -27.74 -6.23
C LEU A 164 -10.55 -26.87 -5.11
#